data_AF-A0A379WRS0-F1
#
_entry.id   AF-A0A379WRS0-F1
#
_cell.length_a   1.000
_cell.length_b   1.000
_cell.length_c   1.000
_cell.angle_alpha   90.00
_cell.angle_beta   90.00
_cell.angle_gamma   90.00
#
_symmetry.space_group_name_H-M   'P 1'
#
loop_
_entity.id
_entity.type
_entity.pdbx_description
1 polymer ?
#
loop_
_entity_poly.entity_id
_entity_poly.type
_entity_poly.pdbx_seq_one_letter_code
_entity_poly.pdbx_strand_id
1 'polypeptide(L)'
;MKAERILGALYGQALGDAMGMPSELWPRTRVKAHFGWIDRFLPGPKENNAACYFNRAEFTDDTAMALCLADALLECEGSIDPEIIGRNILAWAERFDAFNKKCTRPDVKNCAECDSRRQTHRGAGKQRRD
;
A
#
# COMPACT_ATOMS: atom_id res chain seq x y z
N MET A 1 -17.40 21.52 -7.66
CA MET A 1 -17.62 20.42 -8.63
C MET A 1 -16.40 19.54 -8.93
N LYS A 2 -15.25 20.03 -9.44
CA LYS A 2 -14.10 19.13 -9.74
C LYS A 2 -13.37 18.65 -8.47
N ALA A 3 -13.03 19.58 -7.57
CA ALA A 3 -12.33 19.25 -6.32
C ALA A 3 -13.12 18.25 -5.46
N GLU A 4 -14.44 18.43 -5.33
CA GLU A 4 -15.31 17.52 -4.58
C GLU A 4 -15.33 16.11 -5.19
N ARG A 5 -15.26 15.98 -6.52
CA ARG A 5 -15.19 14.67 -7.19
C ARG A 5 -13.85 13.98 -6.96
N ILE A 6 -12.76 14.74 -6.96
CA ILE A 6 -11.42 14.23 -6.65
C ILE A 6 -11.36 13.76 -5.20
N LEU A 7 -11.82 14.59 -4.26
CA LEU A 7 -11.90 14.24 -2.84
C LEU A 7 -12.81 13.02 -2.64
N GLY A 8 -13.97 12.99 -3.29
CA GLY A 8 -14.88 11.84 -3.23
C GLY A 8 -14.25 10.54 -3.75
N ALA A 9 -13.42 10.60 -4.79
CA ALA A 9 -12.68 9.44 -5.29
C ALA A 9 -11.62 8.96 -4.28
N LEU A 10 -10.80 9.87 -3.76
CA LEU A 10 -9.73 9.53 -2.80
C LEU A 10 -10.31 9.01 -1.48
N TYR A 11 -11.34 9.66 -0.95
CA TYR A 11 -12.03 9.20 0.26
C TYR A 11 -12.78 7.90 0.00
N GLY A 12 -13.49 7.77 -1.11
CA GLY A 12 -14.20 6.54 -1.46
C GLY A 12 -13.26 5.33 -1.55
N GLN A 13 -12.09 5.51 -2.14
CA GLN A 13 -11.06 4.48 -2.19
C GLN A 13 -10.56 4.10 -0.79
N ALA A 14 -10.15 5.07 0.03
CA ALA A 14 -9.63 4.80 1.37
C ALA A 14 -10.68 4.17 2.30
N LEU A 15 -11.94 4.61 2.20
CA LEU A 15 -13.06 4.03 2.95
C LEU A 15 -13.34 2.60 2.48
N GLY A 16 -13.33 2.34 1.17
CA GLY A 16 -13.56 1.02 0.60
C GLY A 16 -12.48 0.01 0.98
N ASP A 17 -11.22 0.43 0.90
CA ASP A 17 -10.04 -0.31 1.37
C ASP A 17 -10.20 -0.70 2.85
N ALA A 18 -10.36 0.28 3.74
CA ALA A 18 -10.46 0.03 5.18
C ALA A 18 -11.72 -0.79 5.58
N MET A 19 -12.82 -0.68 4.84
CA MET A 19 -14.01 -1.51 5.04
C MET A 19 -13.82 -2.96 4.55
N GLY A 20 -13.06 -3.16 3.48
CA GLY A 20 -12.80 -4.47 2.88
C GLY A 20 -11.74 -5.29 3.61
N MET A 21 -10.72 -4.61 4.15
CA MET A 21 -9.54 -5.19 4.80
C MET A 21 -9.84 -6.36 5.75
N PRO A 22 -10.83 -6.32 6.67
CA PRO A 22 -11.05 -7.42 7.62
C PRO A 22 -11.37 -8.76 6.95
N SER A 23 -11.95 -8.71 5.76
CA SER A 23 -12.42 -9.85 4.98
C SER A 23 -11.47 -10.30 3.87
N GLU A 24 -10.31 -9.65 3.76
CA GLU A 24 -9.39 -9.85 2.65
C GLU A 24 -9.02 -11.33 2.49
N LEU A 25 -9.00 -11.79 1.23
CA LEU A 25 -8.71 -13.17 0.80
C LEU A 25 -9.64 -14.26 1.36
N TRP A 26 -10.69 -13.91 2.10
CA TRP A 26 -11.67 -14.89 2.54
C TRP A 26 -12.77 -15.10 1.51
N PRO A 27 -13.24 -16.35 1.32
CA PRO A 27 -14.42 -16.59 0.50
C PRO A 27 -15.66 -16.00 1.16
N ARG A 28 -16.62 -15.55 0.36
CA ARG A 28 -17.88 -14.95 0.82
C ARG A 28 -18.62 -15.78 1.87
N THR A 29 -18.55 -17.11 1.78
CA THR A 29 -19.14 -18.04 2.77
C THR A 29 -18.51 -17.87 4.15
N ARG A 30 -17.18 -17.78 4.24
CA ARG A 30 -16.46 -17.52 5.49
C ARG A 30 -16.74 -16.12 6.02
N VAL A 31 -16.75 -15.11 5.15
CA VAL A 31 -17.09 -13.73 5.54
C VAL A 31 -18.46 -13.67 6.18
N LYS A 32 -19.48 -14.30 5.57
CA LYS A 32 -20.84 -14.38 6.15
C LYS A 32 -20.89 -15.17 7.45
N ALA A 33 -20.16 -16.27 7.57
CA ALA A 33 -20.15 -17.08 8.78
C ALA A 33 -19.48 -16.34 9.95
N HIS A 34 -18.41 -15.59 9.70
CA HIS A 34 -17.63 -14.91 10.72
C HIS A 34 -18.22 -13.53 11.09
N PHE A 35 -18.58 -12.72 10.09
CA PHE A 35 -19.03 -11.34 10.30
C PHE A 35 -20.53 -11.15 10.15
N GLY A 36 -21.23 -12.06 9.44
CA GLY A 36 -22.58 -11.80 8.94
C GLY A 36 -22.56 -10.74 7.85
N TRP A 37 -22.65 -9.47 8.28
CA TRP A 37 -22.62 -8.29 7.43
C TRP A 37 -21.65 -7.26 8.01
N ILE A 38 -20.76 -6.72 7.17
CA ILE A 38 -19.82 -5.66 7.55
C ILE A 38 -20.50 -4.32 7.29
N ASP A 39 -20.99 -3.67 8.35
CA ASP A 39 -21.67 -2.36 8.32
C ASP A 39 -20.85 -1.20 8.92
N ARG A 40 -19.66 -1.51 9.43
CA ARG A 40 -18.76 -0.56 10.08
C ARG A 40 -17.33 -1.03 9.91
N PHE A 41 -16.37 -0.13 10.15
CA PHE A 41 -14.97 -0.52 10.19
C PHE A 41 -14.75 -1.56 11.28
N LEU A 42 -14.04 -2.63 10.97
CA LEU A 42 -13.64 -3.68 11.90
C LEU A 42 -12.12 -3.81 11.89
N PRO A 43 -11.48 -4.28 12.97
CA PRO A 43 -10.09 -4.69 12.92
C PRO A 43 -9.94 -5.98 12.09
N GLY A 44 -8.74 -6.24 11.61
CA GLY A 44 -8.43 -7.52 10.99
C GLY A 44 -8.50 -8.68 11.99
N PRO A 45 -9.22 -9.79 11.70
CA PRO A 45 -9.23 -10.95 12.58
C PRO A 45 -7.83 -11.56 12.72
N LYS A 46 -7.47 -12.03 13.93
CA LYS A 46 -6.18 -12.69 14.17
C LYS A 46 -5.96 -13.94 13.30
N GLU A 47 -7.05 -14.60 12.90
CA GLU A 47 -7.06 -15.77 12.02
C GLU A 47 -7.00 -15.42 10.52
N ASN A 48 -7.07 -14.13 10.16
CA ASN A 48 -6.87 -13.66 8.80
C ASN A 48 -5.42 -13.23 8.60
N ASN A 49 -4.59 -14.08 7.99
CA ASN A 49 -3.16 -13.80 7.80
C ASN A 49 -2.84 -12.56 6.96
N ALA A 50 -3.79 -12.07 6.15
CA ALA A 50 -3.63 -10.83 5.38
C ALA A 50 -3.99 -9.60 6.22
N ALA A 51 -5.11 -9.68 6.96
CA ALA A 51 -5.67 -8.55 7.68
C ALA A 51 -5.17 -8.40 9.13
N CYS A 52 -4.58 -9.44 9.74
CA CYS A 52 -4.32 -9.49 11.20
C CYS A 52 -3.36 -8.43 11.75
N TYR A 53 -2.69 -7.65 10.89
CA TYR A 53 -1.78 -6.57 11.26
C TYR A 53 -2.46 -5.20 11.37
N PHE A 54 -3.73 -5.08 10.98
CA PHE A 54 -4.42 -3.81 10.87
C PHE A 54 -5.48 -3.61 11.96
N ASN A 55 -5.48 -2.41 12.51
CA ASN A 55 -6.54 -1.97 13.41
C ASN A 55 -7.79 -1.54 12.62
N ARG A 56 -8.85 -1.27 13.38
CA ARG A 56 -10.08 -0.70 12.82
C ARG A 56 -9.78 0.59 12.06
N ALA A 57 -10.31 0.69 10.84
CA ALA A 57 -10.24 1.87 9.99
C ALA A 57 -8.84 2.26 9.50
N GLU A 58 -7.85 1.37 9.67
CA GLU A 58 -6.58 1.49 8.96
C GLU A 58 -6.75 1.01 7.52
N PHE A 59 -6.14 1.75 6.59
CA PHE A 59 -6.08 1.40 5.18
C PHE A 59 -4.88 0.48 4.88
N THR A 60 -4.92 -0.27 3.78
CA THR A 60 -3.89 -1.24 3.39
C THR A 60 -2.91 -0.69 2.35
N ASP A 61 -2.19 -1.58 1.66
CA ASP A 61 -1.33 -1.26 0.53
C ASP A 61 -2.07 -0.51 -0.59
N ASP A 62 -3.36 -0.77 -0.82
CA ASP A 62 -4.13 -0.11 -1.88
C ASP A 62 -4.15 1.43 -1.72
N THR A 63 -4.52 1.94 -0.54
CA THR A 63 -4.47 3.40 -0.28
C THR A 63 -3.04 3.91 -0.18
N ALA A 64 -2.13 3.13 0.41
CA ALA A 64 -0.73 3.54 0.52
C ALA A 64 -0.06 3.76 -0.85
N MET A 65 -0.28 2.86 -1.81
CA MET A 65 0.26 2.98 -3.16
C MET A 65 -0.32 4.19 -3.90
N ALA A 66 -1.62 4.46 -3.72
CA ALA A 66 -2.23 5.66 -4.29
C ALA A 66 -1.64 6.95 -3.73
N LEU A 67 -1.35 7.00 -2.42
CA LEU A 67 -0.68 8.15 -1.80
C LEU A 67 0.77 8.28 -2.28
N CYS A 68 1.53 7.18 -2.38
CA CYS A 68 2.90 7.21 -2.91
C CYS A 68 2.95 7.78 -4.34
N LEU A 69 1.99 7.39 -5.19
CA LEU A 69 1.85 7.91 -6.54
C LEU A 69 1.44 9.39 -6.54
N ALA A 70 0.51 9.79 -5.68
CA ALA A 70 0.10 11.19 -5.55
C ALA A 70 1.27 12.08 -5.11
N ASP A 71 2.04 11.65 -4.12
CA ASP A 71 3.23 12.36 -3.64
C ASP A 71 4.28 12.50 -4.75
N ALA A 72 4.50 11.45 -5.56
CA ALA A 72 5.42 11.49 -6.69
C ALA A 72 4.95 12.47 -7.78
N LEU A 73 3.65 12.47 -8.10
CA LEU A 73 3.06 13.41 -9.05
C LEU A 73 3.19 14.86 -8.57
N LEU A 74 2.98 15.11 -7.28
CA LEU A 74 3.13 16.45 -6.71
C LEU A 74 4.59 16.92 -6.76
N GLU A 75 5.54 16.04 -6.44
CA GLU A 75 6.98 16.33 -6.50
C GLU A 75 7.46 16.61 -7.92
N CYS A 76 6.94 15.89 -8.91
CA CYS A 76 7.31 16.03 -10.32
C CYS A 76 6.42 17.00 -11.10
N GLU A 77 5.68 17.89 -10.42
CA GLU A 77 4.80 18.90 -11.02
C GLU A 77 3.80 18.31 -12.06
N GLY A 78 3.28 17.11 -11.77
CA GLY A 78 2.33 16.36 -12.60
C GLY A 78 2.98 15.44 -13.64
N SER A 79 4.31 15.39 -13.73
CA SER A 79 5.04 14.48 -14.60
C SER A 79 5.16 13.09 -13.98
N ILE A 80 5.16 12.05 -14.83
CA ILE A 80 5.38 10.66 -14.39
C ILE A 80 6.88 10.37 -14.39
N ASP A 81 7.45 10.16 -13.21
CA ASP A 81 8.83 9.69 -13.03
C ASP A 81 8.85 8.34 -12.27
N PRO A 82 9.20 7.23 -12.94
CA PRO A 82 9.26 5.91 -12.30
C PRO A 82 10.25 5.82 -11.13
N GLU A 83 11.35 6.57 -11.15
CA GLU A 83 12.37 6.53 -10.09
C GLU A 83 11.84 7.22 -8.83
N ILE A 84 11.08 8.32 -8.97
CA ILE A 84 10.42 9.00 -7.84
C ILE A 84 9.27 8.15 -7.28
N ILE A 85 8.48 7.52 -8.15
CA ILE A 85 7.43 6.58 -7.73
C ILE A 85 8.05 5.42 -6.94
N GLY A 86 9.11 4.79 -7.47
CA GLY A 86 9.84 3.70 -6.80
C GLY A 86 10.39 4.11 -5.45
N ARG A 87 11.03 5.28 -5.36
CA ARG A 87 11.53 5.86 -4.11
C ARG A 87 10.42 6.02 -3.06
N ASN A 88 9.26 6.56 -3.44
CA ASN A 88 8.15 6.75 -2.51
C ASN A 88 7.56 5.42 -2.01
N ILE A 89 7.40 4.44 -2.91
CA ILE A 89 6.95 3.09 -2.55
C ILE A 89 7.93 2.41 -1.59
N LEU A 90 9.24 2.50 -1.85
CA LEU A 90 10.27 1.92 -1.00
C LEU A 90 10.27 2.56 0.40
N ALA A 91 10.19 3.89 0.46
CA ALA A 91 10.12 4.61 1.74
C ALA A 91 8.87 4.21 2.57
N TRP A 92 7.72 4.02 1.92
CA TRP A 92 6.53 3.48 2.59
C TRP A 92 6.76 2.03 3.06
N ALA A 93 7.31 1.18 2.21
CA ALA A 93 7.51 -0.24 2.50
C ALA A 93 8.43 -0.43 3.73
N GLU A 94 9.47 0.38 3.86
CA GLU A 94 10.36 0.40 5.02
C GLU A 94 9.63 0.86 6.28
N ARG A 95 8.90 1.98 6.21
CA ARG A 95 8.15 2.52 7.37
C ARG A 95 7.06 1.57 7.86
N PHE A 96 6.40 0.87 6.94
CA PHE A 96 5.29 -0.03 7.26
C PHE A 96 5.75 -1.43 7.67
N ASP A 97 7.04 -1.74 7.51
CA ASP A 97 7.61 -3.09 7.66
C ASP A 97 6.95 -4.11 6.71
N ALA A 98 6.73 -3.67 5.47
CA ALA A 98 5.98 -4.40 4.45
C ALA A 98 6.66 -5.71 4.02
N PHE A 99 7.97 -5.82 4.19
CA PHE A 99 8.73 -7.01 3.81
C PHE A 99 8.47 -8.17 4.79
N ASN A 100 8.37 -7.88 6.09
CA ASN A 100 8.15 -8.88 7.13
C ASN A 100 6.67 -9.25 7.32
N LYS A 101 5.74 -8.35 6.98
CA LYS A 101 4.29 -8.62 7.04
C LYS A 101 3.81 -9.38 5.80
N LYS A 102 2.86 -10.31 5.97
CA LYS A 102 2.27 -11.09 4.86
C LYS A 102 1.14 -10.36 4.11
N CYS A 103 0.84 -9.11 4.48
CA CYS A 103 -0.24 -8.33 3.89
C CYS A 103 0.12 -7.67 2.56
N THR A 104 1.39 -7.50 2.24
CA THR A 104 1.83 -6.87 0.98
C THR A 104 1.87 -7.91 -0.12
N ARG A 105 1.29 -7.60 -1.29
CA ARG A 105 1.35 -8.51 -2.44
C ARG A 105 2.81 -8.80 -2.88
N PRO A 106 3.10 -10.02 -3.38
CA PRO A 106 4.47 -10.43 -3.72
C PRO A 106 5.16 -9.58 -4.79
N ASP A 107 4.40 -9.04 -5.74
CA ASP A 107 4.89 -8.21 -6.84
C ASP A 107 5.42 -6.85 -6.35
N VAL A 108 4.73 -6.20 -5.42
CA VAL A 108 5.19 -4.95 -4.80
C VAL A 108 6.49 -5.18 -4.01
N LYS A 109 6.57 -6.30 -3.27
CA LYS A 109 7.81 -6.68 -2.57
C LYS A 109 8.98 -6.88 -3.53
N ASN A 110 8.75 -7.62 -4.61
CA ASN A 110 9.78 -7.88 -5.62
C ASN A 110 10.25 -6.60 -6.32
N CYS A 111 9.34 -5.66 -6.58
CA CYS A 111 9.67 -4.37 -7.18
C CYS A 111 10.56 -3.53 -6.25
N ALA A 112 10.17 -3.40 -4.98
CA ALA A 112 10.93 -2.67 -3.98
C ALA A 112 12.30 -3.31 -3.68
N GLU A 113 12.39 -4.64 -3.66
CA GLU A 113 13.67 -5.36 -3.56
C GLU A 113 14.58 -5.16 -4.78
N CYS A 114 14.00 -5.11 -5.99
CA CYS A 114 14.77 -4.88 -7.21
C CYS A 114 15.36 -3.45 -7.21
N ASP A 115 14.60 -2.47 -6.74
CA ASP A 115 15.02 -1.08 -6.69
C ASP A 115 16.12 -0.84 -5.63
N SER A 116 15.98 -1.41 -4.44
CA SER A 116 17.03 -1.33 -3.41
C SER A 116 18.37 -1.95 -3.86
N ARG A 117 18.32 -3.07 -4.61
CA ARG A 117 19.50 -3.66 -5.27
C ARG A 117 20.08 -2.75 -6.35
N ARG A 118 19.26 -2.01 -7.11
CA ARG A 118 19.77 -1.06 -8.12
C ARG A 118 20.46 0.14 -7.48
N GLN A 119 19.91 0.68 -6.39
CA GLN A 119 20.51 1.83 -5.69
C GLN A 119 21.86 1.49 -5.05
N THR A 120 21.97 0.31 -4.42
CA THR A 120 23.25 -0.20 -3.89
C THR A 120 24.32 -0.39 -4.96
N HIS A 121 23.95 -0.92 -6.14
CA HIS A 121 24.88 -1.04 -7.28
C HIS A 121 25.31 0.33 -7.85
N ARG A 122 24.42 1.32 -7.92
CA ARG A 122 24.78 2.68 -8.37
C ARG A 122 25.69 3.41 -7.37
N GLY A 123 25.52 3.17 -6.06
CA GLY A 123 26.40 3.69 -5.01
C GLY A 123 27.82 3.11 -5.06
N ALA A 124 27.95 1.79 -5.27
CA ALA A 124 29.23 1.10 -5.36
C ALA A 124 30.05 1.48 -6.61
N GLY A 125 29.40 1.92 -7.70
CA GLY A 125 30.06 2.38 -8.92
C GLY A 125 30.71 3.76 -8.83
N LYS A 126 30.38 4.55 -7.79
CA LYS A 126 30.88 5.92 -7.62
C LYS A 126 32.19 6.00 -6.82
N GLN A 127 32.55 4.94 -6.08
CA GLN A 127 33.77 4.87 -5.26
C GLN A 127 35.00 4.25 -5.96
N ARG A 128 34.91 3.95 -7.26
CA ARG A 128 36.02 3.36 -8.04
C ARG A 128 36.57 4.27 -9.15
N ARG A 129 36.33 5.58 -9.02
CA ARG A 129 36.89 6.61 -9.90
C ARG A 129 37.42 7.77 -9.07
N ASP A 130 38.43 7.48 -8.25
CA ASP A 130 39.40 8.45 -7.73
C ASP A 130 40.77 7.77 -7.76
#